data_AF-A0A9D4QUY8-F1
#
_entry.id   AF-A0A9D4QUY8-F1
#
_cell.length_a   1.000
_cell.length_b   1.000
_cell.length_c   1.000
_cell.angle_alpha   90.00
_cell.angle_beta   90.00
_cell.angle_gamma   90.00
#
_symmetry.space_group_name_H-M   'P 1'
#
loop_
_entity.id
_entity.type
_entity.pdbx_description
1 polymer ?
#
loop_
_entity_poly.entity_id
_entity_poly.type
_entity_poly.pdbx_seq_one_letter_code
_entity_poly.pdbx_strand_id
1 'polypeptide(L)' 'MKVQVGDVVVNAVVDSAAEVSIISDRVYQAIKRPPPKLRDVKLLTAGRKLSMQGSVVGPVKL' A
#
# COMPACT_ATOMS: atom_id res chain seq x y z
N MET A 1 11.82 1.67 -9.84
CA MET A 1 11.02 1.31 -11.04
C MET A 1 9.79 2.20 -11.12
N LYS A 2 9.37 2.70 -12.29
CA LYS A 2 8.12 3.45 -12.41
C LYS A 2 6.95 2.48 -12.51
N VAL A 3 5.91 2.66 -11.70
CA VAL A 3 4.69 1.84 -11.69
C VAL A 3 3.48 2.75 -11.63
N GLN A 4 2.39 2.37 -12.29
CA GLN A 4 1.12 3.06 -12.24
C GLN A 4 0.20 2.41 -11.19
N VAL A 5 -0.36 3.21 -10.29
CA VAL A 5 -1.34 2.81 -9.28
C VAL A 5 -2.60 3.65 -9.49
N GLY A 6 -3.64 3.06 -10.09
CA GLY A 6 -4.78 3.83 -10.58
C GLY A 6 -4.35 4.86 -11.63
N ASP A 7 -4.56 6.14 -11.34
CA ASP A 7 -4.15 7.28 -12.17
C ASP A 7 -2.82 7.94 -11.73
N VAL A 8 -2.15 7.37 -10.73
CA VAL A 8 -0.92 7.94 -10.14
C VAL A 8 0.31 7.15 -10.58
N VAL A 9 1.33 7.84 -11.12
CA VAL A 9 2.63 7.24 -11.44
C VAL A 9 3.60 7.44 -10.28
N VAL A 10 4.14 6.35 -9.74
CA VAL A 10 5.02 6.36 -8.56
C VAL A 10 6.35 5.66 -8.84
N ASN A 11 7.36 5.99 -8.04
CA ASN A 11 8.58 5.19 -7.96
C ASN A 11 8.34 4.05 -6.96
N ALA A 12 8.35 2.82 -7.45
CA ALA A 12 8.26 1.61 -6.65
C ALA A 12 9.63 0.98 -6.40
N VAL A 13 9.73 0.29 -5.26
CA VAL A 13 10.83 -0.60 -4.88
C VAL A 13 10.29 -2.03 -4.95
N VAL A 14 11.10 -2.95 -5.46
CA VAL A 14 10.78 -4.38 -5.46
C VAL A 14 11.38 -4.98 -4.20
N ASP A 15 10.53 -5.53 -3.34
CA ASP A 15 10.91 -6.29 -2.16
C ASP A 15 10.47 -7.75 -2.36
N SER A 16 11.44 -8.62 -2.66
CA SER A 16 11.16 -10.05 -2.91
C SER A 16 10.79 -10.81 -1.64
N ALA A 17 11.00 -10.24 -0.45
CA ALA A 17 10.58 -10.83 0.82
C ALA A 17 9.13 -10.46 1.18
N ALA A 18 8.52 -9.53 0.45
CA ALA A 18 7.14 -9.12 0.67
C ALA A 18 6.15 -10.06 -0.08
N GLU A 19 5.21 -10.64 0.66
CA GLU A 19 4.12 -11.45 0.08
C GLU A 19 2.98 -10.62 -0.50
N VAL A 20 2.94 -9.32 -0.17
CA VAL A 20 1.88 -8.39 -0.56
C VAL A 20 2.47 -7.09 -1.08
N SER A 21 1.73 -6.42 -1.97
CA SER A 21 2.07 -5.05 -2.38
C SER A 21 1.55 -4.04 -1.35
N ILE A 22 2.40 -3.11 -0.94
CA ILE A 22 2.05 -2.03 -0.01
C ILE A 22 2.18 -0.70 -0.76
N ILE A 23 1.16 0.15 -0.64
CA ILE A 23 1.21 1.55 -1.06
C ILE A 23 1.08 2.45 0.15
N SER A 24 1.64 3.66 0.09
CA SER A 24 1.50 4.64 1.17
C SER A 24 0.12 5.29 1.16
N ASP A 25 -0.31 5.79 2.32
CA ASP A 25 -1.58 6.54 2.45
C ASP A 25 -1.63 7.73 1.49
N ARG A 26 -0.49 8.40 1.27
CA ARG A 26 -0.39 9.52 0.32
C ARG A 26 -0.72 9.09 -1.11
N VAL A 27 -0.22 7.93 -1.54
CA VAL A 27 -0.52 7.39 -2.88
C VAL A 27 -1.98 7.00 -2.97
N TYR A 28 -2.50 6.30 -1.96
CA TYR A 28 -3.90 5.88 -1.90
C TYR A 28 -4.87 7.07 -1.97
N GLN A 29 -4.61 8.14 -1.20
CA GLN A 29 -5.41 9.37 -1.19
C GLN A 29 -5.36 10.17 -2.51
N ALA A 30 -4.30 9.97 -3.31
CA ALA A 30 -4.15 10.64 -4.60
C ALA A 30 -4.89 9.94 -5.75
N ILE A 31 -5.39 8.71 -5.55
CA ILE A 31 -6.14 7.97 -6.58
C ILE A 31 -7.53 8.60 -6.72
N LYS A 32 -7.95 8.91 -7.95
CA LYS A 32 -9.25 9.56 -8.21
C LYS A 32 -10.45 8.71 -7.77
N ARG A 33 -10.33 7.39 -7.84
CA ARG A 33 -11.34 6.40 -7.43
C ARG A 33 -10.65 5.26 -6.67
N PRO A 34 -10.31 5.46 -5.39
CA PRO A 34 -9.60 4.45 -4.64
C PRO A 34 -10.50 3.23 -4.37
N PRO A 35 -9.96 2.00 -4.36
CA PRO A 35 -10.70 0.82 -3.94
C PRO A 35 -11.12 0.96 -2.47
N PRO A 36 -12.26 0.39 -2.04
CA PRO A 36 -12.72 0.57 -0.67
C PRO A 36 -11.78 -0.12 0.33
N LYS A 37 -11.72 0.47 1.54
CA LYS A 37 -11.07 -0.16 2.69
C LYS A 37 -11.92 -1.33 3.18
N LEU A 38 -11.31 -2.50 3.27
CA LEU A 38 -11.97 -3.72 3.72
C LEU A 38 -11.84 -3.91 5.24
N ARG A 39 -10.66 -3.62 5.79
CA ARG A 39 -10.38 -3.69 7.24
C ARG A 39 -9.11 -2.92 7.59
N ASP A 40 -9.03 -2.46 8.83
CA ASP A 40 -7.80 -1.91 9.40
C ASP A 40 -6.89 -3.02 9.93
N VAL A 41 -5.59 -2.78 9.84
CA VAL A 41 -4.54 -3.72 10.26
C VAL A 41 -3.43 -2.98 10.97
N LYS A 42 -2.74 -3.68 11.87
CA LYS A 42 -1.54 -3.22 12.54
C LYS A 42 -0.33 -3.85 11.85
N LEU A 43 0.49 -3.02 11.23
CA LEU A 43 1.75 -3.43 10.60
C LEU A 43 2.86 -3.41 11.65
N LEU A 44 3.60 -4.51 11.74
CA LEU A 44 4.74 -4.64 12.64
C LEU A 44 6.01 -4.39 11.84
N THR A 45 6.81 -3.39 12.23
CA THR A 45 8.06 -3.09 11.53
C THR A 45 9.23 -3.83 12.14
N ALA A 46 10.22 -4.19 11.32
CA ALA A 46 11.46 -4.78 11.80
C ALA A 46 12.27 -3.76 12.60
N GLY A 47 12.66 -4.12 13.83
CA GLY A 47 13.55 -3.33 14.67
C GLY A 47 12.87 -2.14 15.39
N ARG A 48 12.87 -2.21 16.73
CA ARG A 48 12.20 -1.30 17.69
C ARG A 48 10.67 -1.40 17.58
N LYS A 49 9.97 -1.51 18.72
CA LYS A 49 8.51 -1.72 18.89
C LYS A 49 7.65 -0.62 18.25
N LEU A 50 7.77 -0.43 16.93
CA LEU A 50 7.04 0.52 16.14
C LEU A 50 5.97 -0.29 15.42
N SER A 51 4.73 0.07 15.70
CA SER A 51 3.59 -0.43 14.97
C SER A 51 3.01 0.69 14.14
N MET A 52 2.80 0.43 12.87
CA MET A 52 2.10 1.35 11.98
C MET A 52 0.65 0.90 11.83
N GLN A 53 -0.26 1.86 11.70
CA GLN A 53 -1.61 1.55 11.28
C GLN A 53 -1.63 1.49 9.74
N GLY A 54 -2.43 0.57 9.20
CA GLY A 54 -2.70 0.46 7.78
C GLY A 54 -4.10 -0.08 7.52
N SER A 55 -4.49 -0.15 6.26
CA SER A 55 -5.76 -0.75 5.86
C SER A 55 -5.53 -1.71 4.69
N VAL A 56 -6.24 -2.84 4.69
CA VAL A 56 -6.35 -3.70 3.51
C VAL A 56 -7.43 -3.11 2.60
N VAL A 57 -7.11 -2.93 1.32
CA VAL A 57 -8.01 -2.32 0.32
C VAL A 57 -8.28 -3.29 -0.82
N GLY A 58 -9.47 -3.24 -1.39
CA GLY A 58 -9.83 -4.12 -2.51
C GLY A 58 -11.31 -4.08 -2.88
N PRO A 59 -11.72 -4.78 -3.94
CA PRO A 59 -10.89 -5.62 -4.80
C PRO A 59 -9.94 -4.78 -5.68
N VAL A 60 -8.74 -5.29 -5.92
CA VAL A 60 -7.76 -4.72 -6.86
C VAL A 60 -7.42 -5.76 -7.93
N LYS A 61 -7.20 -5.30 -9.17
CA LYS A 61 -6.67 -6.12 -10.27
C LYS A 61 -5.25 -5.65 -10.55
N LEU A 62 -4.31 -6.61 -10.58
CA LEU A 62 -2.91 -6.40 -10.94
C LEU A 62 -2.71 -6.58 -12.44
#